data_AF-A0A530Y0W7-F1
#
_entry.id   AF-A0A530Y0W7-F1
#
_cell.length_a   1.000
_cell.length_b   1.000
_cell.length_c   1.000
_cell.angle_alpha   90.00
_cell.angle_beta   90.00
_cell.angle_gamma   90.00
#
_symmetry.space_group_name_H-M   'P 1'
#
loop_
_entity.id
_entity.type
_entity.pdbx_description
1 polymer ?
#
loop_
_entity_poly.entity_id
_entity_poly.type
_entity_poly.pdbx_seq_one_letter_code
_entity_poly.pdbx_strand_id
1 'polypeptide(L)'
;IRAPASFCGLIGLRTTHGCISLEGAMPLAPSLDTFGWFARDMVTYEKVGAVLLGDDLHNQELQRPLALDALDGLVLGPREADEYRAMVRAVASVLGAPRTVASLSHSTDDLYWCFRKLQGYEAWQNHGA
;
A
#
# COMPACT_ATOMS: atom_id res chain seq x y z
N ILE A 1 -2.29 7.40 -3.33
CA ILE A 1 -3.32 7.05 -2.32
C ILE A 1 -2.82 7.20 -0.89
N ARG A 2 -1.93 6.34 -0.37
CA ARG A 2 -1.56 6.34 1.07
C ARG A 2 -0.97 7.65 1.63
N ALA A 3 -0.01 8.26 0.93
CA ALA A 3 0.63 9.50 1.40
C ALA A 3 -0.34 10.69 1.57
N PRO A 4 -1.14 11.08 0.55
CA PRO A 4 -2.14 12.14 0.73
C PRO A 4 -3.22 11.77 1.76
N ALA A 5 -3.59 10.48 1.89
CA ALA A 5 -4.53 10.06 2.93
C ALA A 5 -4.01 10.41 4.34
N SER A 6 -2.74 10.06 4.61
CA SER A 6 -2.07 10.34 5.87
C SER A 6 -1.99 11.85 6.16
N PHE A 7 -1.62 12.67 5.17
CA PHE A 7 -1.51 14.12 5.34
C PHE A 7 -2.86 14.82 5.54
N CYS A 8 -3.95 14.23 5.03
CA CYS A 8 -5.29 14.80 5.13
C CYS A 8 -6.13 14.18 6.26
N GLY A 9 -5.59 13.24 7.04
CA GLY A 9 -6.35 12.55 8.09
C GLY A 9 -7.49 11.68 7.53
N LEU A 10 -7.28 11.09 6.35
CA LEU A 10 -8.24 10.24 5.65
C LEU A 10 -7.76 8.78 5.64
N ILE A 11 -8.70 7.87 5.42
CA ILE A 11 -8.40 6.47 5.13
C ILE A 11 -8.10 6.36 3.63
N GLY A 12 -7.02 5.65 3.27
CA GLY A 12 -6.68 5.39 1.88
C GLY A 12 -5.80 4.16 1.71
N LEU A 13 -6.37 3.10 1.14
CA LEU A 13 -5.69 1.86 0.76
C LEU A 13 -5.33 1.88 -0.72
N ARG A 14 -4.16 1.34 -1.05
CA ARG A 14 -3.83 0.91 -2.42
C ARG A 14 -4.25 -0.55 -2.54
N THR A 15 -5.20 -0.86 -3.42
CA THR A 15 -5.69 -2.25 -3.56
C THR A 15 -4.62 -3.17 -4.14
N THR A 16 -4.88 -4.47 -4.08
CA THR A 16 -4.12 -5.46 -4.88
C THR A 16 -4.10 -5.02 -6.34
N HIS A 17 -2.95 -5.15 -6.99
CA HIS A 17 -2.79 -4.77 -8.39
C HIS A 17 -3.73 -5.60 -9.28
N GLY A 18 -4.42 -4.93 -10.20
CA GLY A 18 -5.42 -5.54 -11.08
C GLY A 18 -6.74 -5.94 -10.42
N CYS A 19 -6.91 -5.76 -9.10
CA CYS A 19 -8.15 -6.15 -8.40
C CYS A 19 -9.37 -5.32 -8.83
N ILE A 20 -9.16 -4.06 -9.20
CA ILE A 20 -10.18 -3.18 -9.78
C ILE A 20 -9.65 -2.73 -11.13
N SER A 21 -10.49 -2.81 -12.18
CA SER A 21 -10.13 -2.34 -13.52
C SER A 21 -9.79 -0.85 -13.51
N LEU A 22 -8.74 -0.49 -14.23
CA LEU A 22 -8.37 0.89 -14.52
C LEU A 22 -8.73 1.31 -15.95
N GLU A 23 -9.61 0.54 -16.62
CA GLU A 23 -10.14 0.91 -17.92
C GLU A 23 -10.79 2.30 -17.87
N GLY A 24 -10.42 3.16 -18.82
CA GLY A 24 -10.86 4.55 -18.88
C GLY A 24 -10.11 5.51 -17.95
N ALA A 25 -9.23 5.03 -17.07
CA ALA A 25 -8.30 5.90 -16.34
C ALA A 25 -7.11 6.29 -17.22
N MET A 26 -6.52 7.47 -16.96
CA MET A 26 -5.28 7.87 -17.60
C MET A 26 -4.13 7.03 -17.02
N PRO A 27 -3.43 6.21 -17.84
CA PRO A 27 -2.33 5.39 -17.34
C PRO A 27 -1.15 6.28 -16.93
N LEU A 28 -0.37 5.87 -15.93
CA LEU A 28 0.92 6.48 -15.62
C LEU A 28 2.03 5.46 -15.79
N ALA A 29 1.92 4.33 -15.09
CA ALA A 29 2.82 3.20 -15.22
C ALA A 29 1.99 1.92 -15.00
N PRO A 30 1.41 1.32 -16.07
CA PRO A 30 0.45 0.23 -15.95
C PRO A 30 0.91 -0.96 -15.08
N SER A 31 2.22 -1.24 -15.01
CA SER A 31 2.73 -2.31 -14.13
C SER A 31 2.70 -1.97 -12.63
N LEU A 32 2.49 -0.70 -12.29
CA LEU A 32 2.50 -0.14 -10.94
C LEU A 32 1.17 0.52 -10.56
N ASP A 33 0.35 0.87 -11.56
CA ASP A 33 -0.92 1.57 -11.40
C ASP A 33 -1.94 0.71 -10.67
N THR A 34 -2.60 1.32 -9.69
CA THR A 34 -3.57 0.63 -8.84
C THR A 34 -4.68 1.58 -8.44
N PHE A 35 -5.91 1.07 -8.40
CA PHE A 35 -7.04 1.83 -7.91
C PHE A 35 -6.95 2.00 -6.38
N GLY A 36 -7.50 3.09 -5.89
CA GLY A 36 -7.72 3.32 -4.47
C GLY A 36 -8.57 4.56 -4.28
N TRP A 37 -9.30 4.60 -3.18
CA TRP A 37 -10.20 5.71 -2.83
C TRP A 37 -9.90 6.21 -1.43
N PHE A 38 -10.49 7.37 -1.12
CA PHE A 38 -10.41 7.98 0.19
C PHE A 38 -11.78 7.94 0.88
N ALA A 39 -11.79 7.80 2.20
CA ALA A 39 -12.96 8.10 3.01
C ALA A 39 -12.54 8.71 4.35
N ARG A 40 -13.45 9.46 4.97
CA ARG A 40 -13.25 10.04 6.31
C ARG A 40 -13.51 9.05 7.45
N ASP A 41 -14.20 7.94 7.18
CA ASP A 41 -14.56 6.92 8.16
C ASP A 41 -14.63 5.52 7.54
N MET A 42 -14.44 4.50 8.38
CA MET A 42 -14.37 3.10 7.96
C MET A 42 -15.71 2.56 7.45
N VAL A 43 -16.83 3.04 7.98
CA VAL A 43 -18.18 2.63 7.54
C VAL A 43 -18.40 3.00 6.06
N THR A 44 -18.02 4.22 5.69
CA THR A 44 -18.07 4.66 4.29
C THR A 44 -17.05 3.91 3.44
N TYR A 45 -15.84 3.70 3.97
CA TYR A 45 -14.78 2.98 3.26
C TYR A 45 -15.20 1.55 2.90
N GLU A 46 -15.79 0.83 3.86
CA GLU A 46 -16.28 -0.54 3.72
C GLU A 46 -17.42 -0.63 2.71
N LYS A 47 -18.39 0.30 2.75
CA LYS A 47 -19.50 0.34 1.76
C LYS A 47 -19.01 0.49 0.33
N VAL A 48 -18.02 1.35 0.10
CA VAL A 48 -17.41 1.49 -1.23
C VAL A 48 -16.61 0.24 -1.59
N GLY A 49 -15.88 -0.34 -0.63
CA GLY A 49 -15.16 -1.59 -0.80
C GLY A 49 -16.06 -2.75 -1.24
N ALA A 50 -17.23 -2.90 -0.60
CA ALA A 50 -18.21 -3.93 -0.95
C ALA A 50 -18.75 -3.80 -2.39
N VAL A 51 -18.79 -2.58 -2.94
CA VAL A 51 -19.18 -2.34 -4.33
C VAL A 51 -18.03 -2.62 -5.30
N LEU A 52 -16.81 -2.21 -4.95
CA LEU A 52 -15.68 -2.22 -5.87
C LEU A 52 -14.88 -3.54 -5.89
N LEU A 53 -14.75 -4.23 -4.76
CA LEU A 53 -13.89 -5.40 -4.64
C LEU A 53 -14.61 -6.72 -4.99
N GLY A 54 -15.94 -6.72 -5.00
CA GLY A 54 -16.74 -7.92 -5.24
C GLY A 54 -16.56 -8.98 -4.15
N ASP A 55 -16.87 -10.23 -4.50
CA ASP A 55 -16.74 -11.36 -3.58
C ASP A 55 -15.27 -11.75 -3.36
N ASP A 56 -14.91 -12.07 -2.12
CA ASP A 56 -13.61 -12.68 -1.82
C ASP A 56 -13.58 -14.12 -2.35
N LEU A 57 -13.01 -14.28 -3.55
CA LEU A 57 -12.87 -15.58 -4.21
C LEU A 57 -11.82 -16.49 -3.57
N HIS A 58 -10.94 -15.94 -2.72
CA HIS A 58 -9.92 -16.72 -2.04
C HIS A 58 -10.44 -17.28 -0.73
N ASN A 59 -11.34 -16.55 -0.05
CA ASN A 59 -12.02 -16.95 1.18
C ASN A 59 -11.04 -17.52 2.23
N GLN A 60 -9.85 -16.94 2.25
CA GLN A 60 -8.73 -17.34 3.11
C GLN A 60 -8.47 -16.26 4.13
N GLU A 61 -8.36 -16.66 5.39
CA GLU A 61 -7.92 -15.74 6.42
C GLU A 61 -6.46 -15.32 6.19
N LEU A 62 -6.20 -14.03 6.41
CA LEU A 62 -4.84 -13.50 6.40
C LEU A 62 -4.09 -14.01 7.64
N GLN A 63 -3.27 -15.04 7.48
CA GLN A 63 -2.59 -15.71 8.60
C GLN A 63 -1.08 -15.45 8.65
N ARG A 64 -0.53 -14.67 7.70
CA ARG A 64 0.92 -14.52 7.52
C ARG A 64 1.34 -13.05 7.44
N PRO A 65 1.11 -12.25 8.48
CA PRO A 65 1.67 -10.90 8.52
C PRO A 65 3.21 -10.96 8.49
N LEU A 66 3.82 -10.11 7.67
CA LEU A 66 5.27 -10.03 7.49
C LEU A 66 5.75 -8.64 7.90
N ALA A 67 6.91 -8.60 8.56
CA ALA A 67 7.61 -7.36 8.91
C ALA A 67 8.97 -7.30 8.22
N LEU A 68 9.38 -6.08 7.85
CA LEU A 68 10.68 -5.80 7.23
C LEU A 68 11.39 -4.75 8.09
N ASP A 69 12.40 -5.17 8.84
CA ASP A 69 13.16 -4.28 9.74
C ASP A 69 13.72 -3.06 9.01
N ALA A 70 14.14 -3.24 7.75
CA ALA A 70 14.63 -2.18 6.88
C ALA A 70 13.60 -1.06 6.61
N LEU A 71 12.29 -1.38 6.65
CA LEU A 71 11.20 -0.41 6.50
C LEU A 71 10.72 0.10 7.86
N ASP A 72 10.63 -0.79 8.85
CA ASP A 72 10.21 -0.45 10.21
C ASP A 72 11.18 0.55 10.88
N GLY A 73 12.45 0.52 10.46
CA GLY A 73 13.48 1.46 10.89
C GLY A 73 13.41 2.87 10.26
N LEU A 74 12.52 3.12 9.30
CA LEU A 74 12.41 4.42 8.60
C LEU A 74 11.59 5.48 9.38
N VAL A 75 11.32 5.23 10.67
CA VAL A 75 10.66 6.19 11.56
C VAL A 75 11.59 7.35 11.93
N LEU A 76 11.07 8.57 11.93
CA LEU A 76 11.87 9.81 12.05
C LEU A 76 12.35 10.12 13.48
N GLY A 77 11.72 9.53 14.50
CA GLY A 77 12.02 9.83 15.90
C GLY A 77 11.29 8.93 16.90
N PRO A 78 11.54 9.12 18.21
CA PRO A 78 10.99 8.25 19.25
C PRO A 78 9.45 8.25 19.30
N ARG A 79 8.82 9.41 19.06
CA ARG A 79 7.35 9.55 19.09
C ARG A 79 6.71 8.77 17.95
N GLU A 80 7.23 8.93 16.73
CA GLU A 80 6.79 8.22 15.54
C GLU A 80 7.01 6.71 15.71
N ALA A 81 8.12 6.31 16.33
CA ALA A 81 8.39 4.92 16.64
C ALA A 81 7.39 4.33 17.65
N ASP A 82 6.98 5.09 18.65
CA ASP A 82 5.94 4.68 19.62
C ASP A 82 4.58 4.48 18.96
N GLU A 83 4.16 5.42 18.11
CA GLU A 83 2.91 5.33 17.34
C GLU A 83 2.94 4.15 16.36
N TYR A 84 4.07 3.93 15.67
CA TYR A 84 4.25 2.79 14.78
C TYR A 84 4.12 1.47 15.56
N ARG A 85 4.78 1.35 16.71
CA ARG A 85 4.65 0.17 17.59
C ARG A 85 3.22 -0.03 18.09
N ALA A 86 2.50 1.04 18.40
CA ALA A 86 1.09 0.96 18.80
C ALA A 86 0.20 0.44 17.66
N MET A 87 0.40 0.95 16.44
CA MET A 87 -0.28 0.46 15.23
C MET A 87 0.02 -1.03 14.98
N VAL A 88 1.29 -1.43 15.04
CA VAL A 88 1.69 -2.85 14.86
C VAL A 88 1.01 -3.75 15.89
N ARG A 89 0.93 -3.35 17.17
CA ARG A 89 0.20 -4.11 18.20
C ARG A 89 -1.29 -4.24 17.88
N ALA A 90 -1.93 -3.17 17.40
CA ALA A 90 -3.35 -3.19 17.03
C ALA A 90 -3.62 -4.07 15.80
N VAL A 91 -2.72 -4.10 14.83
CA VAL A 91 -2.82 -5.01 13.68
C VAL A 91 -2.56 -6.46 14.11
N ALA A 92 -1.57 -6.68 14.98
CA ALA A 92 -1.22 -8.02 15.45
C ALA A 92 -2.31 -8.69 16.29
N SER A 93 -3.17 -7.92 16.97
CA SER A 93 -4.32 -8.50 17.69
C SER A 93 -5.42 -9.02 16.76
N VAL A 94 -5.40 -8.64 15.48
CA VAL A 94 -6.36 -9.07 14.46
C VAL A 94 -5.77 -10.13 13.53
N LEU A 95 -4.54 -9.90 13.04
CA LEU A 95 -3.90 -10.73 12.01
C LEU A 95 -2.83 -11.70 12.55
N GLY A 96 -2.53 -11.64 13.86
CA GLY A 96 -1.42 -12.35 14.49
C GLY A 96 -0.10 -11.57 14.46
N ALA A 97 0.88 -12.04 15.23
CA ALA A 97 2.19 -11.39 15.30
C ALA A 97 2.94 -11.50 13.96
N PRO A 98 3.48 -10.38 13.42
CA PRO A 98 4.21 -10.41 12.16
C PRO A 98 5.51 -11.20 12.29
N ARG A 99 5.85 -11.95 11.24
CA ARG A 99 7.15 -12.61 11.12
C ARG A 99 8.12 -11.69 10.39
N THR A 100 9.25 -11.39 11.00
CA THR A 100 10.35 -10.69 10.33
C THR A 100 10.88 -11.52 9.17
N VAL A 101 11.01 -10.91 8.00
CA VAL A 101 11.59 -11.54 6.81
C VAL A 101 12.99 -11.02 6.51
N ALA A 102 13.69 -11.73 5.62
CA ALA A 102 15.04 -11.37 5.20
C ALA A 102 15.09 -9.95 4.63
N SER A 103 16.25 -9.32 4.76
CA SER A 103 16.52 -7.99 4.21
C SER A 103 16.26 -7.93 2.72
N LEU A 104 15.95 -6.72 2.26
CA LEU A 104 15.82 -6.40 0.84
C LEU A 104 17.13 -6.73 0.11
N SER A 105 17.02 -7.16 -1.15
CA SER A 105 18.18 -7.52 -1.98
C SER A 105 19.08 -6.32 -2.32
N HIS A 106 18.55 -5.10 -2.19
CA HIS A 106 19.21 -3.83 -2.47
C HIS A 106 18.82 -2.80 -1.40
N SER A 107 19.53 -1.68 -1.35
CA SER A 107 19.18 -0.57 -0.45
C SER A 107 17.80 0.02 -0.82
N THR A 108 17.15 0.68 0.14
CA THR A 108 15.90 1.40 -0.13
C THR A 108 16.06 2.47 -1.21
N ASP A 109 17.23 3.10 -1.28
CA ASP A 109 17.55 4.13 -2.28
C ASP A 109 17.70 3.53 -3.68
N ASP A 110 18.38 2.38 -3.81
CA ASP A 110 18.49 1.68 -5.08
C ASP A 110 17.13 1.22 -5.58
N LEU A 111 16.30 0.67 -4.68
CA LEU A 111 14.93 0.25 -5.01
C LEU A 111 14.05 1.43 -5.38
N TYR A 112 14.19 2.56 -4.69
CA TYR A 112 13.52 3.81 -5.05
C TYR A 112 13.88 4.24 -6.47
N TRP A 113 15.17 4.31 -6.81
CA TRP A 113 15.60 4.71 -8.15
C TRP A 113 15.20 3.69 -9.22
N CYS A 114 15.20 2.40 -8.90
CA CYS A 114 14.67 1.36 -9.78
C CYS A 114 13.19 1.63 -10.09
N PHE A 115 12.36 1.81 -9.05
CA PHE A 115 10.95 2.15 -9.19
C PHE A 115 10.74 3.44 -10.00
N ARG A 116 11.49 4.51 -9.72
CA ARG A 116 11.38 5.79 -10.43
C ARG A 116 11.73 5.66 -11.93
N LYS A 117 12.75 4.87 -12.26
CA LYS A 117 13.15 4.62 -13.66
C LYS A 117 12.08 3.82 -14.41
N LEU A 118 11.55 2.76 -13.82
CA LEU A 118 10.48 1.96 -14.40
C LEU A 118 9.21 2.80 -14.61
N GLN A 119 8.79 3.54 -13.59
CA GLN A 119 7.63 4.43 -13.69
C GLN A 119 7.83 5.50 -14.77
N GLY A 120 8.99 6.15 -14.82
CA GLY A 120 9.29 7.18 -15.82
C GLY A 120 9.33 6.62 -17.24
N TYR A 121 9.91 5.42 -17.42
CA TYR A 121 9.92 4.72 -18.70
C TYR A 121 8.49 4.41 -19.17
N GLU A 122 7.65 3.82 -18.32
CA GLU A 122 6.26 3.51 -18.69
C GLU A 122 5.42 4.76 -18.93
N ALA A 123 5.63 5.83 -18.15
CA ALA A 123 4.96 7.11 -18.37
C ALA A 123 5.29 7.69 -19.75
N TRP A 124 6.57 7.62 -20.15
CA TRP A 124 7.01 8.03 -21.48
C TRP A 124 6.40 7.17 -22.59
N GLN A 125 6.28 5.84 -22.40
CA GLN A 125 5.63 4.97 -23.37
C GLN A 125 4.15 5.33 -23.58
N ASN A 126 3.46 5.81 -22.55
CA ASN A 126 2.05 6.20 -22.64
C ASN A 126 1.84 7.62 -23.21
N HIS A 127 2.72 8.58 -22.89
CA HIS A 127 2.45 10.02 -23.12
C HIS A 127 3.60 10.81 -23.75
N GLY A 128 4.73 10.17 -24.09
CA GLY A 128 5.98 10.85 -24.49
C GLY A 128 6.10 11.21 -25.97
N ALA A 129 5.05 11.02 -26.78
CA ALA A 129 5.04 11.42 -28.20
C ALA A 129 4.68 12.90 -28.36
#